data_AF-A0AAE1GEB2-F1
#
_entry.id   AF-A0AAE1GEB2-F1
#
_cell.length_a   1.000
_cell.length_b   1.000
_cell.length_c   1.000
_cell.angle_alpha   90.00
_cell.angle_beta   90.00
_cell.angle_gamma   90.00
#
_symmetry.space_group_name_H-M   'P 1'
#
loop_
_entity.id
_entity.type
_entity.pdbx_description
1 polymer ?
#
loop_
_entity_poly.entity_id
_entity_poly.type
_entity_poly.pdbx_seq_one_letter_code
_entity_poly.pdbx_strand_id
1 'polypeptide(L)'
;MKRTENTIVNETWPHRPQVLEVEVYHSRRLLHSAVHLYAESPRGRHLVAVAHTIDNNTVPTPQDLAYSNEGGNNFRTVSLNPRRGERGMVIKTHEGDWALVTAEWAGLCNGVPADGRGRPGCPGHLVLKIHQLRQFQTRSIILPYERREYTFCLGGVTIDMERGVLEVGVGNPCLVENISLALSAAVLHVLCQPRPDRPVIGQTNRIPVEKLSMLHALGYYADSAPHNSFLRSCMGVDCGGCGSCGGCGGCGGCGGCGGCGGCGGCGGCGG
;
A
#
# COMPACT_ATOMS: atom_id res chain seq x y z
N MET A 1 27.12 20.58 -23.07
CA MET A 1 25.86 20.64 -22.29
C MET A 1 26.14 19.94 -20.96
N LYS A 2 26.31 20.68 -19.86
CA LYS A 2 26.68 20.09 -18.56
C LYS A 2 25.47 19.36 -17.99
N ARG A 3 25.55 18.03 -17.94
CA ARG A 3 24.61 17.14 -17.27
C ARG A 3 24.61 17.52 -15.79
N THR A 4 23.57 18.18 -15.32
CA THR A 4 23.36 18.41 -13.89
C THR A 4 22.75 17.10 -13.38
N GLU A 5 23.63 16.16 -13.07
CA GLU A 5 23.23 14.97 -12.34
C GLU A 5 22.72 15.45 -10.98
N ASN A 6 21.43 15.30 -10.71
CA ASN A 6 20.92 15.36 -9.34
C ASN A 6 21.28 14.04 -8.63
N THR A 7 22.50 13.57 -8.83
CA THR A 7 23.11 12.63 -7.92
C THR A 7 23.17 13.39 -6.60
N ILE A 8 22.71 12.77 -5.51
CA ILE A 8 23.11 13.21 -4.18
C ILE A 8 24.60 12.89 -4.08
N VAL A 9 25.40 13.71 -4.76
CA VAL A 9 26.84 13.70 -4.61
C VAL A 9 27.09 14.41 -3.30
N ASN A 10 27.96 13.84 -2.47
CA ASN A 10 28.53 14.58 -1.36
C ASN A 10 29.48 15.67 -1.90
N GLU A 11 28.91 16.65 -2.61
CA GLU A 11 29.61 17.82 -3.15
C GLU A 11 29.91 18.84 -2.04
N THR A 12 29.26 18.70 -0.88
CA THR A 12 29.35 19.64 0.23
C THR A 12 29.88 18.95 1.46
N TRP A 13 31.21 19.00 1.59
CA TRP A 13 31.96 18.69 2.81
C TRP A 13 31.82 17.21 3.25
N PRO A 14 32.83 16.36 3.02
CA PRO A 14 32.81 14.96 3.47
C PRO A 14 32.68 14.78 5.00
N HIS A 15 32.67 15.88 5.76
CA HIS A 15 32.54 15.94 7.21
C HIS A 15 31.17 16.43 7.70
N ARG A 16 30.21 16.78 6.83
CA ARG A 16 28.85 17.14 7.24
C ARG A 16 27.83 16.11 6.74
N PRO A 17 26.90 15.66 7.59
CA PRO A 17 25.80 14.82 7.14
C PRO A 17 24.93 15.61 6.15
N GLN A 18 24.63 15.00 5.02
CA GLN A 18 23.61 15.53 4.11
C GLN A 18 22.23 15.25 4.69
N VAL A 19 21.39 16.28 4.70
CA VAL A 19 20.02 16.16 5.16
C VAL A 19 19.15 15.84 3.95
N LEU A 20 18.58 14.63 3.96
CA LEU A 20 17.47 14.26 3.11
C LEU A 20 16.20 14.41 3.94
N GLU A 21 15.26 15.22 3.46
CA GLU A 21 13.97 15.43 4.09
C GLU A 21 12.90 14.64 3.32
N VAL A 22 12.02 13.99 4.08
CA VAL A 22 10.94 13.17 3.55
C VAL A 22 9.62 13.75 4.04
N GLU A 23 8.73 14.06 3.10
CA GLU A 23 7.36 14.42 3.42
C GLU A 23 6.40 13.37 2.88
N VAL A 24 5.46 12.94 3.72
CA VAL A 24 4.44 11.96 3.34
C VAL A 24 3.06 12.56 3.55
N TYR A 25 2.26 12.48 2.49
CA TYR A 25 0.94 13.08 2.43
C TYR A 25 -0.10 12.03 2.15
N HIS A 26 -1.28 12.21 2.76
CA HIS A 26 -2.44 11.40 2.45
C HIS A 26 -3.68 12.28 2.33
N SER A 27 -4.57 11.91 1.41
CA SER A 27 -5.89 12.50 1.25
C SER A 27 -6.92 11.44 0.92
N ARG A 28 -7.81 11.15 1.88
CA ARG A 28 -8.98 10.30 1.66
C ARG A 28 -9.92 10.88 0.61
N ARG A 29 -10.09 12.21 0.54
CA ARG A 29 -11.00 12.85 -0.43
C ARG A 29 -10.50 12.71 -1.87
N LEU A 30 -9.19 12.77 -2.07
CA LEU A 30 -8.56 12.63 -3.39
C LEU A 30 -8.13 11.19 -3.68
N LEU A 31 -8.37 10.25 -2.77
CA LEU A 31 -7.86 8.89 -2.82
C LEU A 31 -6.35 8.81 -3.07
N HIS A 32 -5.63 9.83 -2.58
CA HIS A 32 -4.25 10.11 -2.96
C HIS A 32 -3.29 9.91 -1.80
N SER A 33 -2.10 9.40 -2.08
CA SER A 33 -0.96 9.46 -1.15
C SER A 33 0.31 9.76 -1.92
N ALA A 34 1.20 10.54 -1.32
CA ALA A 34 2.44 10.94 -1.94
C ALA A 34 3.61 10.92 -0.95
N VAL A 35 4.80 10.68 -1.49
CA VAL A 35 6.09 10.79 -0.81
C VAL A 35 6.91 11.79 -1.61
N HIS A 36 7.32 12.87 -0.98
CA HIS A 36 8.25 13.83 -1.56
C HIS A 36 9.60 13.69 -0.88
N LEU A 37 10.66 13.60 -1.67
CA LEU A 37 12.03 13.62 -1.20
C LEU A 37 12.68 14.93 -1.56
N TYR A 38 13.19 15.62 -0.57
CA TYR A 38 13.95 16.84 -0.73
C TYR A 38 15.38 16.63 -0.27
N ALA A 39 16.33 17.12 -1.04
CA ALA A 39 17.70 17.23 -0.60
C ALA A 39 18.02 18.70 -0.30
N GLU A 40 18.90 18.93 0.66
CA GLU A 40 19.44 20.26 0.95
C GLU A 40 20.69 20.50 0.10
N SER A 41 20.80 21.69 -0.50
CA SER A 41 22.00 22.16 -1.21
C SER A 41 22.38 23.54 -0.71
N PRO A 42 23.56 24.08 -1.09
CA PRO A 42 23.87 25.49 -0.84
C PRO A 42 22.86 26.48 -1.45
N ARG A 43 22.02 26.03 -2.40
CA ARG A 43 20.96 26.83 -3.03
C ARG A 43 19.60 26.65 -2.33
N GLY A 44 19.56 25.89 -1.24
CA GLY A 44 18.37 25.54 -0.49
C GLY A 44 17.83 24.15 -0.81
N ARG A 45 16.64 23.92 -0.24
CA ARG A 45 15.82 22.71 -0.38
C ARG A 45 15.30 22.52 -1.80
N HIS A 46 15.52 21.35 -2.37
CA HIS A 46 15.08 21.01 -3.73
C HIS A 46 14.49 19.60 -3.79
N LEU A 47 13.39 19.45 -4.54
CA LEU A 47 12.70 18.18 -4.73
C LEU A 47 13.55 17.29 -5.65
N VAL A 48 13.98 16.12 -5.15
CA VAL A 48 14.81 15.17 -5.89
C VAL A 48 14.04 13.96 -6.40
N ALA A 49 12.95 13.60 -5.72
CA ALA A 49 12.00 12.60 -6.21
C ALA A 49 10.60 12.80 -5.64
N VAL A 50 9.62 12.32 -6.38
CA VAL A 50 8.23 12.24 -5.97
C VAL A 50 7.70 10.85 -6.28
N ALA A 51 7.05 10.24 -5.30
CA ALA A 51 6.23 9.06 -5.50
C ALA A 51 4.78 9.39 -5.16
N HIS A 52 3.83 8.94 -5.95
CA HIS A 52 2.42 9.13 -5.62
C HIS A 52 1.53 8.01 -6.14
N THR A 53 0.39 7.83 -5.49
CA THR A 53 -0.59 6.80 -5.84
C THR A 53 -1.17 7.03 -7.22
N ILE A 54 -1.31 5.94 -7.96
CA ILE A 54 -1.98 5.85 -9.25
C ILE A 54 -3.24 5.00 -9.13
N ASP A 55 -4.14 5.16 -10.08
CA ASP A 55 -5.43 4.47 -10.15
C ASP A 55 -5.72 3.97 -11.57
N ASN A 56 -6.92 3.45 -11.78
CA ASN A 56 -7.35 2.92 -13.07
C ASN A 56 -7.64 3.98 -14.14
N ASN A 57 -7.59 5.26 -13.79
CA ASN A 57 -7.59 6.33 -14.78
C ASN A 57 -6.20 6.52 -15.40
N THR A 58 -5.15 6.01 -14.71
CA THR A 58 -3.76 6.14 -15.13
C THR A 58 -3.18 4.83 -15.68
N VAL A 59 -3.61 3.70 -15.12
CA VAL A 59 -3.11 2.36 -15.47
C VAL A 59 -4.28 1.42 -15.77
N PRO A 60 -4.25 0.67 -16.88
CA PRO A 60 -5.35 -0.22 -17.26
C PRO A 60 -5.61 -1.34 -16.23
N THR A 61 -6.85 -1.81 -16.18
CA THR A 61 -7.19 -3.06 -15.49
C THR A 61 -6.74 -4.27 -16.32
N PRO A 62 -6.56 -5.45 -15.70
CA PRO A 62 -6.38 -6.68 -16.47
C PRO A 62 -7.52 -6.96 -17.47
N GLN A 63 -8.74 -6.54 -17.15
CA GLN A 63 -9.90 -6.64 -18.04
C GLN A 63 -9.75 -5.76 -19.28
N ASP A 64 -9.26 -4.52 -19.13
CA ASP A 64 -9.02 -3.61 -20.26
C ASP A 64 -7.96 -4.15 -21.23
N LEU A 65 -7.02 -4.94 -20.71
CA LEU A 65 -5.93 -5.55 -21.48
C LEU A 65 -6.30 -6.92 -22.07
N ALA A 66 -7.52 -7.40 -21.81
CA ALA A 66 -8.05 -8.67 -22.29
C ALA A 66 -7.13 -9.89 -22.01
N TYR A 67 -6.33 -9.87 -20.93
CA TYR A 67 -5.58 -11.05 -20.48
C TYR A 67 -6.01 -11.49 -19.08
N SER A 68 -6.15 -12.80 -18.91
CA SER A 68 -6.17 -13.43 -17.59
C SER A 68 -4.73 -13.66 -17.15
N ASN A 69 -4.40 -13.34 -15.89
CA ASN A 69 -3.10 -13.61 -15.28
C ASN A 69 -2.78 -15.12 -15.16
N GLU A 70 -3.60 -16.00 -15.75
CA GLU A 70 -3.52 -17.45 -15.65
C GLU A 70 -2.57 -18.07 -16.67
N GLY A 71 -2.08 -17.29 -17.65
CA GLY A 71 -1.16 -17.74 -18.69
C GLY A 71 0.24 -17.13 -18.59
N GLY A 72 1.05 -17.63 -17.65
CA GLY A 72 2.51 -17.80 -17.67
C GLY A 72 3.51 -16.77 -18.24
N ASN A 73 3.15 -15.66 -18.92
CA ASN A 73 4.16 -14.81 -19.58
C ASN A 73 3.84 -13.31 -19.78
N ASN A 74 2.75 -12.77 -19.23
CA ASN A 74 2.36 -11.37 -19.46
C ASN A 74 2.71 -10.38 -18.32
N PHE A 75 3.92 -10.46 -17.77
CA PHE A 75 4.46 -9.44 -16.83
C PHE A 75 4.92 -8.13 -17.51
N ARG A 76 4.68 -7.97 -18.82
CA ARG A 76 5.21 -6.84 -19.61
C ARG A 76 4.37 -5.58 -19.49
N THR A 77 3.07 -5.69 -19.28
CA THR A 77 2.17 -4.53 -19.18
C THR A 77 1.74 -4.34 -17.74
N VAL A 78 1.97 -3.14 -17.21
CA VAL A 78 1.54 -2.77 -15.86
C VAL A 78 0.02 -2.70 -15.85
N SER A 79 -0.61 -3.35 -14.87
CA SER A 79 -2.05 -3.33 -14.65
C SER A 79 -2.35 -3.24 -13.17
N LEU A 80 -3.57 -2.79 -12.84
CA LEU A 80 -4.02 -2.64 -11.47
C LEU A 80 -5.46 -3.15 -11.33
N ASN A 81 -5.69 -4.04 -10.38
CA ASN A 81 -6.99 -4.65 -10.11
C ASN A 81 -7.55 -4.22 -8.75
N PRO A 82 -8.41 -3.17 -8.70
CA PRO A 82 -9.04 -2.71 -7.46
C PRO A 82 -9.86 -3.76 -6.73
N ARG A 83 -10.42 -4.73 -7.48
CA ARG A 83 -11.23 -5.81 -6.88
C ARG A 83 -10.39 -6.75 -6.02
N ARG A 84 -9.07 -6.83 -6.27
CA ARG A 84 -8.13 -7.55 -5.41
C ARG A 84 -7.57 -6.67 -4.29
N GLY A 85 -7.96 -5.39 -4.25
CA GLY A 85 -7.34 -4.39 -3.38
C GLY A 85 -5.93 -4.03 -3.83
N GLU A 86 -5.59 -4.20 -5.11
CA GLU A 86 -4.31 -3.75 -5.63
C GLU A 86 -4.23 -2.22 -5.57
N ARG A 87 -3.06 -1.72 -5.17
CA ARG A 87 -2.72 -0.29 -5.14
C ARG A 87 -1.40 -0.09 -5.85
N GLY A 88 -1.21 1.09 -6.41
CA GLY A 88 -0.02 1.40 -7.18
C GLY A 88 0.52 2.77 -6.82
N MET A 89 1.83 2.93 -6.93
CA MET A 89 2.51 4.22 -6.89
C MET A 89 3.45 4.34 -8.09
N VAL A 90 3.51 5.52 -8.69
CA VAL A 90 4.54 5.90 -9.66
C VAL A 90 5.64 6.65 -8.94
N ILE A 91 6.90 6.35 -9.27
CA ILE A 91 8.09 7.03 -8.77
C ILE A 91 8.67 7.84 -9.93
N LYS A 92 8.84 9.14 -9.72
CA LYS A 92 9.41 10.08 -10.69
C LYS A 92 10.63 10.77 -10.08
N THR A 93 11.66 10.92 -10.89
CA THR A 93 12.87 11.68 -10.55
C THR A 93 13.15 12.73 -11.61
N HIS A 94 14.30 13.41 -11.53
CA HIS A 94 14.72 14.41 -12.52
C HIS A 94 14.81 13.87 -13.95
N GLU A 95 15.00 12.56 -14.12
CA GLU A 95 15.01 11.88 -15.43
C GLU A 95 13.61 11.39 -15.85
N GLY A 96 12.55 11.82 -15.17
CA GLY A 96 11.16 11.44 -15.44
C GLY A 96 10.73 10.18 -14.69
N ASP A 97 9.81 9.42 -15.28
CA ASP A 97 9.23 8.24 -14.65
C ASP A 97 10.27 7.13 -14.52
N TRP A 98 10.48 6.67 -13.29
CA TRP A 98 11.53 5.69 -12.97
C TRP A 98 10.95 4.28 -12.80
N ALA A 99 9.94 4.15 -11.94
CA ALA A 99 9.28 2.86 -11.70
C ALA A 99 7.79 3.03 -11.40
N LEU A 100 7.04 1.99 -11.73
CA LEU A 100 5.69 1.75 -11.21
C LEU A 100 5.78 0.62 -10.19
N VAL A 101 5.22 0.83 -9.00
CA VAL A 101 5.20 -0.18 -7.93
C VAL A 101 3.74 -0.49 -7.65
N THR A 102 3.34 -1.73 -7.87
CA THR A 102 2.01 -2.21 -7.46
C THR A 102 2.13 -3.13 -6.27
N ALA A 103 1.08 -3.16 -5.44
CA ALA A 103 1.03 -4.00 -4.26
C ALA A 103 -0.35 -4.57 -4.05
N GLU A 104 -0.41 -5.78 -3.53
CA GLU A 104 -1.61 -6.38 -2.97
C GLU A 104 -1.34 -7.05 -1.64
N TRP A 105 -2.39 -7.21 -0.84
CA TRP A 105 -2.35 -8.04 0.35
C TRP A 105 -2.88 -9.43 0.03
N ALA A 106 -2.07 -10.46 0.27
CA ALA A 106 -2.41 -11.86 0.00
C ALA A 106 -2.29 -12.71 1.27
N GLY A 107 -2.91 -13.89 1.28
CA GLY A 107 -2.72 -14.89 2.33
C GLY A 107 -3.30 -14.56 3.71
N LEU A 108 -4.15 -13.53 3.83
CA LEU A 108 -4.89 -13.26 5.06
C LEU A 108 -5.90 -14.40 5.31
N CYS A 109 -5.81 -15.04 6.47
CA CYS A 109 -6.76 -16.06 6.89
C CYS A 109 -7.25 -15.76 8.30
N ASN A 110 -8.57 -15.67 8.49
CA ASN A 110 -9.13 -15.53 9.83
C ASN A 110 -8.90 -16.80 10.64
N GLY A 111 -8.52 -16.65 11.91
CA GLY A 111 -8.48 -17.76 12.84
C GLY A 111 -9.90 -18.22 13.16
N VAL A 112 -10.07 -19.52 13.40
CA VAL A 112 -11.34 -20.09 13.86
C VAL A 112 -11.20 -20.36 15.36
N PRO A 113 -11.92 -19.62 16.23
CA PRO A 113 -11.96 -19.92 17.65
C PRO A 113 -12.63 -21.29 17.85
N ALA A 114 -12.00 -22.17 18.60
CA ALA A 114 -12.64 -23.38 19.11
C ALA A 114 -11.96 -23.81 20.41
N ASP A 115 -12.74 -24.36 21.34
CA ASP A 115 -12.27 -24.84 22.65
C ASP A 115 -11.18 -25.90 22.49
N GLY A 116 -9.92 -25.45 22.52
CA GLY A 116 -8.73 -26.30 22.41
C GLY A 116 -8.40 -26.83 21.00
N ARG A 117 -9.22 -26.58 19.97
CA ARG A 117 -9.01 -27.06 18.58
C ARG A 117 -9.03 -25.94 17.52
N GLY A 118 -8.96 -24.69 17.95
CA GLY A 118 -9.00 -23.55 17.04
C GLY A 118 -7.80 -23.51 16.09
N ARG A 119 -8.02 -23.12 14.84
CA ARG A 119 -6.92 -22.87 13.89
C ARG A 119 -6.46 -21.42 14.04
N PRO A 120 -5.17 -21.15 14.32
CA PRO A 120 -4.66 -19.79 14.33
C PRO A 120 -4.81 -19.18 12.93
N GLY A 121 -5.17 -17.90 12.88
CA GLY A 121 -5.24 -17.15 11.63
C GLY A 121 -3.86 -16.89 11.04
N CYS A 122 -3.83 -16.42 9.79
CA CYS A 122 -2.63 -15.94 9.12
C CYS A 122 -2.77 -14.43 8.88
N PRO A 123 -1.77 -13.61 9.23
CA PRO A 123 -1.81 -12.16 8.99
C PRO A 123 -1.80 -11.80 7.50
N GLY A 124 -1.41 -12.75 6.64
CA GLY A 124 -1.10 -12.50 5.24
C GLY A 124 0.22 -11.76 5.07
N HIS A 125 0.50 -11.38 3.83
CA HIS A 125 1.73 -10.72 3.42
C HIS A 125 1.47 -9.72 2.31
N LEU A 126 2.36 -8.73 2.20
CA LEU A 126 2.37 -7.80 1.08
C LEU A 126 3.12 -8.42 -0.10
N VAL A 127 2.47 -8.46 -1.26
CA VAL A 127 3.10 -8.81 -2.54
C VAL A 127 3.34 -7.52 -3.31
N LEU A 128 4.60 -7.19 -3.53
CA LEU A 128 5.04 -6.02 -4.31
C LEU A 128 5.45 -6.46 -5.71
N LYS A 129 5.03 -5.72 -6.74
CA LYS A 129 5.56 -5.84 -8.10
C LYS A 129 6.18 -4.51 -8.49
N ILE A 130 7.46 -4.55 -8.81
CA ILE A 130 8.27 -3.39 -9.18
C ILE A 130 8.51 -3.45 -10.67
N HIS A 131 7.93 -2.52 -11.40
CA HIS A 131 8.06 -2.36 -12.84
C HIS A 131 9.05 -1.23 -13.11
N GLN A 132 10.30 -1.61 -13.40
CA GLN A 132 11.33 -0.69 -13.84
C GLN A 132 11.09 -0.28 -15.29
N LEU A 133 10.76 0.99 -15.50
CA LEU A 133 10.24 1.48 -16.78
C LEU A 133 11.32 1.62 -17.85
N ARG A 134 12.56 1.93 -17.45
CA ARG A 134 13.67 2.15 -18.38
C ARG A 134 14.35 0.84 -18.79
N GLN A 135 14.38 -0.12 -17.87
CA GLN A 135 14.95 -1.44 -18.07
C GLN A 135 13.93 -2.44 -18.62
N PHE A 136 12.64 -2.07 -18.67
CA PHE A 136 11.52 -2.95 -19.03
C PHE A 136 11.53 -4.27 -18.25
N GLN A 137 11.86 -4.18 -16.96
CA GLN A 137 11.95 -5.32 -16.05
C GLN A 137 10.86 -5.24 -14.98
N THR A 138 10.20 -6.36 -14.74
CA THR A 138 9.27 -6.51 -13.62
C THR A 138 9.86 -7.51 -12.62
N ARG A 139 9.88 -7.14 -11.34
CA ARG A 139 10.29 -8.03 -10.24
C ARG A 139 9.19 -8.11 -9.20
N SER A 140 8.91 -9.31 -8.71
CA SER A 140 7.95 -9.53 -7.62
C SER A 140 8.70 -9.82 -6.32
N ILE A 141 8.26 -9.22 -5.23
CA ILE A 141 8.85 -9.38 -3.90
C ILE A 141 7.72 -9.63 -2.91
N ILE A 142 7.89 -10.61 -2.04
CA ILE A 142 6.94 -10.94 -0.98
C ILE A 142 7.61 -10.58 0.35
N LEU A 143 6.92 -9.80 1.18
CA LEU A 143 7.45 -9.42 2.48
C LEU A 143 7.22 -10.55 3.51
N PRO A 144 8.26 -11.00 4.23
CA PRO A 144 8.25 -12.27 4.99
C PRO A 144 7.57 -12.18 6.37
N TYR A 145 6.35 -11.63 6.45
CA TYR A 145 5.67 -11.39 7.73
C TYR A 145 5.29 -12.65 8.52
N GLU A 146 5.19 -13.80 7.85
CA GLU A 146 5.00 -15.10 8.51
C GLU A 146 6.15 -15.43 9.46
N ARG A 147 7.35 -14.94 9.19
CA ARG A 147 8.54 -15.11 10.04
C ARG A 147 8.65 -14.05 11.14
N ARG A 148 7.70 -13.10 11.18
CA ARG A 148 7.77 -11.89 12.03
C ARG A 148 9.04 -11.07 11.77
N GLU A 149 9.54 -11.15 10.54
CA GLU A 149 10.63 -10.32 10.05
C GLU A 149 10.03 -9.07 9.41
N TYR A 150 10.37 -7.90 9.97
CA TYR A 150 9.92 -6.58 9.48
C TYR A 150 11.04 -5.79 8.80
N THR A 151 12.13 -6.50 8.49
CA THR A 151 13.30 -5.97 7.78
C THR A 151 13.40 -6.61 6.41
N PHE A 152 13.58 -5.79 5.36
CA PHE A 152 13.72 -6.29 3.99
C PHE A 152 14.58 -5.34 3.15
N CYS A 153 15.14 -5.85 2.05
CA CYS A 153 16.03 -5.08 1.19
C CYS A 153 15.41 -4.86 -0.20
N LEU A 154 15.36 -3.60 -0.63
CA LEU A 154 14.90 -3.17 -1.96
C LEU A 154 15.96 -2.29 -2.60
N GLY A 155 16.48 -2.69 -3.76
CA GLY A 155 17.40 -1.84 -4.53
C GLY A 155 18.68 -1.45 -3.77
N GLY A 156 19.15 -2.28 -2.84
CA GLY A 156 20.32 -1.96 -2.01
C GLY A 156 20.03 -0.99 -0.85
N VAL A 157 18.75 -0.80 -0.53
CA VAL A 157 18.27 -0.12 0.69
C VAL A 157 17.62 -1.16 1.60
N THR A 158 18.16 -1.30 2.81
CA THR A 158 17.57 -2.12 3.86
C THR A 158 16.59 -1.28 4.66
N ILE A 159 15.36 -1.76 4.78
CA ILE A 159 14.26 -1.11 5.46
C ILE A 159 13.98 -1.88 6.73
N ASP A 160 14.16 -1.26 7.89
CA ASP A 160 13.74 -1.79 9.19
C ASP A 160 12.47 -1.04 9.63
N MET A 161 11.31 -1.69 9.47
CA MET A 161 10.04 -1.07 9.81
C MET A 161 9.81 -0.93 11.31
N GLU A 162 10.44 -1.77 12.14
CA GLU A 162 10.30 -1.74 13.59
C GLU A 162 11.04 -0.53 14.17
N ARG A 163 12.31 -0.36 13.80
CA ARG A 163 13.16 0.76 14.25
C ARG A 163 12.89 2.05 13.48
N GLY A 164 12.25 1.98 12.32
CA GLY A 164 12.03 3.16 11.47
C GLY A 164 13.30 3.61 10.75
N VAL A 165 14.19 2.67 10.41
CA VAL A 165 15.52 2.98 9.84
C VAL A 165 15.59 2.55 8.38
N LEU A 166 16.18 3.41 7.55
CA LEU A 166 16.58 3.09 6.18
C LEU A 166 18.10 3.10 6.12
N GLU A 167 18.70 1.94 5.85
CA GLU A 167 20.14 1.81 5.65
C GLU A 167 20.43 1.70 4.16
N VAL A 168 21.34 2.53 3.65
CA VAL A 168 21.70 2.50 2.24
C VAL A 168 23.15 2.08 2.08
N GLY A 169 23.38 1.12 1.19
CA GLY A 169 24.72 0.69 0.83
C GLY A 169 25.55 1.84 0.24
N VAL A 170 26.83 1.91 0.64
CA VAL A 170 27.79 2.88 0.11
C VAL A 170 27.92 2.70 -1.41
N GLY A 171 27.91 3.81 -2.15
CA GLY A 171 28.08 3.80 -3.60
C GLY A 171 26.85 3.36 -4.39
N ASN A 172 25.65 3.37 -3.79
CA ASN A 172 24.41 3.08 -4.51
C ASN A 172 24.15 4.16 -5.58
N PRO A 173 24.18 3.81 -6.89
CA PRO A 173 24.10 4.79 -7.98
C PRO A 173 22.70 5.38 -8.16
N CYS A 174 21.66 4.76 -7.58
CA CYS A 174 20.26 5.20 -7.66
C CYS A 174 19.70 5.42 -6.25
N LEU A 175 20.45 6.14 -5.41
CA LEU A 175 20.12 6.35 -3.99
C LEU A 175 18.69 6.88 -3.80
N VAL A 176 18.35 7.98 -4.48
CA VAL A 176 17.06 8.66 -4.33
C VAL A 176 15.91 7.79 -4.82
N GLU A 177 16.11 7.11 -5.94
CA GLU A 177 15.14 6.18 -6.51
C GLU A 177 14.87 5.00 -5.58
N ASN A 178 15.93 4.41 -5.01
CA ASN A 178 15.80 3.25 -4.12
C ASN A 178 15.22 3.62 -2.76
N ILE A 179 15.53 4.81 -2.21
CA ILE A 179 14.83 5.36 -1.05
C ILE A 179 13.36 5.62 -1.36
N SER A 180 13.05 6.21 -2.53
CA SER A 180 11.66 6.42 -2.97
C SER A 180 10.90 5.11 -3.10
N LEU A 181 11.55 4.07 -3.62
CA LEU A 181 11.01 2.73 -3.74
C LEU A 181 10.71 2.11 -2.36
N ALA A 182 11.66 2.22 -1.44
CA ALA A 182 11.53 1.75 -0.07
C ALA A 182 10.33 2.40 0.63
N LEU A 183 10.23 3.73 0.57
CA LEU A 183 9.13 4.48 1.17
C LEU A 183 7.79 4.19 0.47
N SER A 184 7.78 4.04 -0.86
CA SER A 184 6.58 3.66 -1.62
C SER A 184 6.07 2.28 -1.21
N ALA A 185 6.97 1.31 -1.01
CA ALA A 185 6.61 -0.02 -0.52
C ALA A 185 5.98 0.05 0.89
N ALA A 186 6.52 0.90 1.77
CA ALA A 186 5.99 1.07 3.11
C ALA A 186 4.68 1.87 3.15
N VAL A 187 4.46 2.85 2.27
CA VAL A 187 3.15 3.49 2.07
C VAL A 187 2.14 2.49 1.50
N LEU A 188 2.51 1.71 0.49
CA LEU A 188 1.66 0.66 -0.06
C LEU A 188 1.29 -0.38 0.99
N HIS A 189 2.19 -0.67 1.93
CA HIS A 189 1.86 -1.48 3.10
C HIS A 189 0.72 -0.86 3.92
N VAL A 190 0.83 0.43 4.27
CA VAL A 190 -0.22 1.16 5.00
C VAL A 190 -1.57 1.14 4.26
N LEU A 191 -1.54 1.26 2.93
CA LEU A 191 -2.74 1.34 2.10
C LEU A 191 -3.39 -0.03 1.85
N CYS A 192 -2.59 -1.07 1.64
CA CYS A 192 -3.08 -2.41 1.30
C CYS A 192 -3.41 -3.26 2.51
N GLN A 193 -2.77 -3.02 3.66
CA GLN A 193 -2.95 -3.87 4.84
C GLN A 193 -4.42 -3.89 5.29
N PRO A 194 -5.03 -5.09 5.40
CA PRO A 194 -6.38 -5.26 5.92
C PRO A 194 -6.46 -4.73 7.35
N ARG A 195 -7.45 -3.86 7.58
CA ARG A 195 -7.79 -3.39 8.93
C ARG A 195 -9.08 -4.07 9.34
N PRO A 196 -9.13 -4.74 10.49
CA PRO A 196 -10.35 -5.34 10.96
C PRO A 196 -11.36 -4.23 11.29
N ASP A 197 -12.61 -4.38 10.83
CA ASP A 197 -13.69 -3.41 11.10
C ASP A 197 -14.05 -3.31 12.59
N ARG A 198 -13.65 -4.32 13.38
CA ARG A 198 -13.75 -4.35 14.84
C ARG A 198 -12.44 -4.88 15.44
N PRO A 199 -11.91 -4.28 16.51
CA PRO A 199 -10.75 -4.82 17.20
C PRO A 199 -11.08 -6.21 17.75
N VAL A 200 -10.52 -7.26 17.15
CA VAL A 200 -10.67 -8.63 17.64
C VAL A 200 -9.70 -8.82 18.79
N ILE A 201 -10.18 -8.60 20.01
CA ILE A 201 -9.45 -8.88 21.24
C ILE A 201 -9.01 -10.36 21.21
N GLY A 202 -7.70 -10.60 21.28
CA GLY A 202 -7.14 -11.96 21.37
C GLY A 202 -6.58 -12.57 20.08
N GLN A 203 -6.52 -11.85 18.94
CA GLN A 203 -5.79 -12.36 17.77
C GLN A 203 -4.26 -12.38 18.01
N THR A 204 -3.72 -13.57 18.25
CA THR A 204 -2.30 -13.82 18.53
C THR A 204 -1.39 -13.75 17.30
N ASN A 205 -1.96 -13.70 16.09
CA ASN A 205 -1.23 -13.81 14.83
C ASN A 205 -1.42 -12.60 13.89
N ARG A 206 -1.58 -11.40 14.47
CA ARG A 206 -1.62 -10.14 13.71
C ARG A 206 -0.22 -9.54 13.56
N ILE A 207 -0.04 -8.69 12.54
CA ILE A 207 1.14 -7.83 12.45
C ILE A 207 1.05 -6.80 13.58
N PRO A 208 2.09 -6.66 14.42
CA PRO A 208 2.12 -5.72 15.54
C PRO A 208 2.46 -4.33 15.01
N VAL A 209 1.57 -3.78 14.18
CA VAL A 209 1.73 -2.47 13.53
C VAL A 209 2.03 -1.35 14.51
N GLU A 210 1.53 -1.45 15.75
CA GLU A 210 1.81 -0.55 16.86
C GLU A 210 3.29 -0.49 17.28
N LYS A 211 4.10 -1.46 16.87
CA LYS A 211 5.54 -1.52 17.11
C LYS A 211 6.36 -1.07 15.89
N LEU A 212 5.70 -0.88 14.74
CA LEU A 212 6.37 -0.58 13.48
C LEU A 212 6.47 0.94 13.31
N SER A 213 7.52 1.53 13.88
CA SER A 213 7.77 2.97 13.90
C SER A 213 7.72 3.59 12.51
N MET A 214 8.22 2.89 11.48
CA MET A 214 8.14 3.35 10.09
C MET A 214 6.69 3.53 9.64
N LEU A 215 5.82 2.55 9.91
CA LEU A 215 4.43 2.62 9.48
C LEU A 215 3.68 3.73 10.20
N HIS A 216 4.01 4.00 11.47
CA HIS A 216 3.45 5.15 12.18
C HIS A 216 3.81 6.47 11.51
N ALA A 217 5.10 6.66 11.19
CA ALA A 217 5.58 7.85 10.50
C ALA A 217 4.93 8.02 9.11
N LEU A 218 4.65 6.91 8.42
CA LEU A 218 3.99 6.88 7.11
C LEU A 218 2.47 6.87 7.18
N GLY A 219 1.89 7.29 8.31
CA GLY A 219 0.46 7.52 8.41
C GLY A 219 -0.40 6.27 8.59
N TYR A 220 0.12 5.18 9.19
CA TYR A 220 -0.68 4.00 9.47
C TYR A 220 -1.94 4.35 10.27
N TYR A 221 -1.85 5.16 11.31
CA TYR A 221 -3.03 5.61 12.07
C TYR A 221 -3.65 6.91 11.55
N ALA A 222 -3.20 7.43 10.40
CA ALA A 222 -3.72 8.66 9.87
C ALA A 222 -5.12 8.46 9.27
N ASP A 223 -6.10 9.22 9.77
CA ASP A 223 -7.44 9.27 9.19
C ASP A 223 -7.48 9.94 7.80
N SER A 224 -6.38 10.49 7.34
CA SER A 224 -6.23 10.98 5.98
C SER A 224 -5.77 9.89 5.01
N ALA A 225 -5.32 8.73 5.48
CA ALA A 225 -4.85 7.62 4.64
C ALA A 225 -6.01 6.93 3.90
N PRO A 226 -5.99 6.85 2.54
CA PRO A 226 -7.00 6.16 1.74
C PRO A 226 -6.75 4.65 1.71
N HIS A 227 -6.75 3.98 2.86
CA HIS A 227 -6.51 2.53 2.94
C HIS A 227 -7.68 1.71 2.37
N ASN A 228 -7.44 0.46 1.97
CA ASN A 228 -8.43 -0.38 1.31
C ASN A 228 -9.70 -0.62 2.15
N SER A 229 -9.61 -0.74 3.48
CA SER A 229 -10.81 -0.85 4.33
C SER A 229 -11.74 0.36 4.18
N PHE A 230 -11.19 1.58 4.03
CA PHE A 230 -11.99 2.78 3.78
C PHE A 230 -12.66 2.72 2.40
N LEU A 231 -11.92 2.31 1.36
CA LEU A 231 -12.46 2.17 0.00
C LEU A 231 -13.64 1.18 -0.06
N ARG A 232 -13.54 0.06 0.66
CA ARG A 232 -14.64 -0.92 0.77
C ARG A 232 -15.88 -0.29 1.40
N SER A 233 -15.70 0.42 2.52
CA SER A 233 -16.82 1.03 3.26
C SER A 233 -17.53 2.17 2.52
N CYS A 234 -16.80 3.00 1.79
CA CYS A 234 -17.35 4.20 1.15
C CYS A 234 -17.82 3.98 -0.29
N MET A 235 -17.19 3.08 -1.03
CA MET A 235 -17.44 2.94 -2.47
C MET A 235 -18.19 1.66 -2.84
N GLY A 236 -18.58 0.82 -1.86
CA GLY A 236 -19.23 -0.45 -2.14
C GLY A 236 -18.39 -1.36 -3.05
N VAL A 237 -17.08 -1.13 -3.10
CA VAL A 237 -16.15 -1.97 -3.86
C VAL A 237 -15.99 -3.23 -3.05
N ASP A 238 -16.75 -4.27 -3.40
CA ASP A 238 -16.53 -5.64 -2.96
C ASP A 238 -15.15 -6.09 -3.45
N CYS A 239 -14.11 -5.74 -2.68
CA CYS A 239 -12.79 -6.30 -2.89
C CYS A 239 -12.88 -7.77 -2.46
N GLY A 240 -12.90 -8.69 -3.41
CA GLY A 240 -13.11 -10.13 -3.26
C GLY A 240 -11.98 -10.88 -2.53
N GLY A 241 -11.53 -10.36 -1.39
CA GLY A 241 -10.57 -10.99 -0.49
C GLY A 241 -11.19 -11.70 0.71
N CYS A 242 -12.52 -11.72 0.82
CA CYS A 242 -13.23 -12.53 1.82
C CYS A 242 -13.94 -13.69 1.14
N GLY A 243 -13.15 -14.64 0.61
CA GLY A 243 -13.66 -15.97 0.32
C GLY A 243 -14.04 -16.65 1.64
N SER A 244 -15.33 -16.98 1.78
CA SER A 244 -15.95 -17.72 2.88
C SER A 244 -16.35 -16.91 4.12
N CYS A 245 -17.37 -16.08 3.97
CA CYS A 245 -18.38 -15.91 5.01
C CYS A 245 -19.75 -16.01 4.36
N GLY A 246 -20.43 -17.14 4.60
CA GLY A 246 -21.86 -17.24 4.37
C GLY A 246 -22.59 -16.18 5.19
N GLY A 247 -23.59 -15.56 4.57
CA GLY A 247 -24.67 -14.85 5.23
C GLY A 247 -24.27 -13.60 6.02
N CYS A 248 -24.11 -12.46 5.35
CA CYS A 248 -24.50 -11.16 5.91
C CYS A 248 -25.16 -10.35 4.80
N GLY A 249 -26.45 -10.05 5.00
CA GLY A 249 -27.32 -9.37 4.05
C GLY A 249 -26.87 -7.97 3.69
N GLY A 250 -27.35 -7.51 2.52
CA GLY A 250 -27.07 -6.21 1.96
C GLY A 250 -27.34 -5.07 2.94
N CYS A 251 -26.35 -4.21 3.10
CA CYS A 251 -26.53 -2.86 3.61
C CYS A 251 -26.67 -1.94 2.39
N GLY A 252 -27.89 -1.87 1.83
CA GLY A 252 -28.25 -0.92 0.80
C GLY A 252 -29.52 -0.18 1.21
N GLY A 253 -29.40 1.11 1.53
CA GLY A 253 -30.56 2.01 1.61
C GLY A 253 -30.59 2.95 2.81
N CYS A 254 -29.66 3.89 2.88
CA CYS A 254 -29.93 5.17 3.55
C CYS A 254 -30.38 6.17 2.47
N GLY A 255 -31.68 6.50 2.44
CA GLY A 255 -32.19 7.60 1.60
C GLY A 255 -33.69 7.52 1.34
N GLY A 256 -34.46 8.42 1.97
CA GLY A 256 -35.84 8.70 1.55
C GLY A 256 -36.78 9.08 2.68
N CYS A 257 -36.77 10.35 3.07
CA CYS A 257 -37.90 10.98 3.75
C CYS A 257 -39.14 10.94 2.83
N GLY A 258 -40.32 10.63 3.37
CA GLY A 258 -41.60 11.01 2.77
C GLY A 258 -42.69 9.95 2.84
N GLY A 259 -43.83 10.29 3.46
CA GLY A 259 -45.12 9.70 3.12
C GLY A 259 -45.88 9.08 4.30
N CYS A 260 -46.85 9.82 4.80
CA CYS A 260 -47.95 9.35 5.63
C CYS A 260 -48.71 8.17 4.99
N GLY A 261 -49.30 7.29 5.81
CA GLY A 261 -50.50 6.57 5.41
C GLY A 261 -50.70 5.15 5.97
N GLY A 262 -51.55 5.04 6.99
CA GLY A 262 -52.68 4.09 6.97
C GLY A 262 -52.45 2.60 7.30
N CYS A 263 -52.94 2.22 8.48
CA CYS A 263 -53.85 1.11 8.80
C CYS A 263 -53.73 -0.29 8.13
N GLY A 264 -53.84 -1.31 9.00
CA GLY A 264 -54.24 -2.70 8.71
C GLY A 264 -53.10 -3.68 8.94
N GLY A 265 -53.16 -4.73 9.76
CA GLY A 265 -54.27 -5.46 10.36
C GLY A 265 -53.84 -6.94 10.44
N CYS A 266 -53.90 -7.52 11.64
CA CYS A 266 -54.12 -8.93 12.03
C CYS A 266 -53.36 -10.13 11.39
N GLY A 267 -52.96 -11.05 12.28
CA GLY A 267 -52.80 -12.51 12.07
C GLY A 267 -51.34 -12.96 12.06
N GLY A 268 -50.85 -13.94 12.84
CA GLY A 268 -51.47 -14.99 13.64
C GLY A 268 -50.65 -16.28 13.45
N CYS A 269 -50.24 -16.92 14.57
CA CYS A 269 -49.76 -18.32 14.75
C CYS A 269 -48.40 -18.69 14.11
N GLY A 270 -47.50 -19.46 14.74
CA GLY A 270 -47.64 -20.46 15.80
C GLY A 270 -47.62 -21.86 15.18
N GLY A 271 -46.49 -22.57 15.30
CA GLY A 271 -46.27 -23.94 14.82
C GLY A 271 -44.78 -24.30 14.87
#